data_AF-A0A496YN13-F1
#
_entry.id   AF-A0A496YN13-F1
#
_cell.length_a   1.000
_cell.length_b   1.000
_cell.length_c   1.000
_cell.angle_alpha   90.00
_cell.angle_beta   90.00
_cell.angle_gamma   90.00
#
_symmetry.space_group_name_H-M   'P 1'
#
loop_
_entity.id
_entity.type
_entity.pdbx_description
1 polymer ?
#
loop_
_entity_poly.entity_id
_entity_poly.type
_entity_poly.pdbx_seq_one_letter_code
_entity_poly.pdbx_strand_id
1 'polypeptide(L)'
;MVREISIFRNQEEGSVLIVALIMLVVLTLLGISITKTSEVEVQVAGNERIYRQDLYAAEAAALIGAQTLANTSNLEDNPPTWLFPFPSGVTQSNITNDTDPIWTNAQSVTGVPNASFIVVGEGVASFASLDMTRSTVYQYTIYGRYLDSRGRSIVKVGYRMAY
;
A
#
# COMPACT_ATOMS: atom_id res chain seq x y z
N MET A 1 42.66 6.47 -82.84
CA MET A 1 41.32 6.87 -82.35
C MET A 1 40.83 5.77 -81.43
N VAL A 2 41.08 5.88 -80.13
CA VAL A 2 40.75 4.84 -79.12
C VAL A 2 39.58 5.36 -78.31
N ARG A 3 38.48 4.60 -78.25
CA ARG A 3 37.30 4.91 -77.44
C ARG A 3 37.52 4.37 -76.04
N GLU A 4 37.53 5.25 -75.04
CA GLU A 4 37.41 4.85 -73.64
C GLU A 4 35.98 4.41 -73.37
N ILE A 5 35.80 3.14 -73.01
CA ILE A 5 34.52 2.58 -72.55
C ILE A 5 34.42 2.93 -71.07
N SER A 6 33.52 3.85 -70.74
CA SER A 6 33.19 4.24 -69.37
C SER A 6 32.45 3.11 -68.65
N ILE A 7 33.16 2.39 -67.77
CA ILE A 7 32.70 1.16 -67.06
C ILE A 7 31.98 1.42 -65.72
N PHE A 8 31.62 2.66 -65.37
CA PHE A 8 31.14 2.98 -64.01
C PHE A 8 29.61 2.99 -63.80
N ARG A 9 28.81 2.53 -64.75
CA ARG A 9 27.35 2.74 -64.71
C ARG A 9 26.56 1.48 -64.34
N ASN A 10 26.77 0.87 -63.16
CA ASN A 10 25.86 -0.18 -62.61
C ASN A 10 26.14 -0.65 -61.15
N GLN A 11 26.67 0.19 -60.24
CA GLN A 11 27.01 -0.25 -58.85
C GLN A 11 25.95 0.09 -57.77
N GLU A 12 24.82 0.70 -58.12
CA GLU A 12 23.82 1.21 -57.16
C GLU A 12 22.64 0.24 -56.91
N GLU A 13 22.46 -0.80 -57.74
CA GLU A 13 21.23 -1.62 -57.79
C GLU A 13 21.00 -2.53 -56.55
N GLY A 14 21.96 -2.63 -55.62
CA GLY A 14 21.82 -3.38 -54.36
C GLY A 14 21.69 -2.54 -53.09
N SER A 15 21.97 -1.23 -53.17
CA SER A 15 22.05 -0.34 -51.99
C SER A 15 20.69 -0.18 -51.30
N VAL A 16 19.62 -0.07 -52.08
CA VAL A 16 18.24 0.09 -51.58
C VAL A 16 17.81 -1.11 -50.72
N LEU A 17 18.21 -2.33 -51.08
CA LEU A 17 17.89 -3.54 -50.30
C LEU A 17 18.55 -3.51 -48.92
N ILE A 18 19.81 -3.08 -48.85
CA ILE A 18 20.57 -2.98 -47.61
C ILE A 18 19.96 -1.93 -46.70
N VAL A 19 19.61 -0.76 -47.25
CA VAL A 19 18.95 0.31 -46.50
C VAL A 19 17.59 -0.16 -45.97
N ALA A 20 16.80 -0.87 -46.78
CA ALA A 20 15.52 -1.43 -46.36
C ALA A 20 15.68 -2.46 -45.23
N LEU A 21 16.69 -3.32 -45.29
CA LEU A 21 16.99 -4.31 -44.25
C LEU A 21 17.41 -3.64 -42.94
N ILE A 22 18.27 -2.62 -43.02
CA ILE A 22 18.69 -1.83 -41.85
C ILE A 22 17.47 -1.14 -41.22
N MET A 23 16.62 -0.51 -42.03
CA MET A 23 15.37 0.11 -41.54
C MET A 23 14.46 -0.91 -40.85
N LEU A 24 14.32 -2.12 -41.41
CA LEU A 24 13.53 -3.19 -40.80
C LEU A 24 14.11 -3.62 -39.46
N VAL A 25 15.43 -3.79 -39.37
CA VAL A 25 16.11 -4.12 -38.10
C VAL A 25 15.94 -3.01 -37.06
N VAL A 26 16.03 -1.74 -37.45
CA VAL A 26 15.80 -0.63 -36.54
C VAL A 26 14.35 -0.63 -36.03
N LEU A 27 13.37 -0.83 -36.92
CA LEU A 27 11.97 -0.89 -36.56
C LEU A 27 11.65 -2.08 -35.64
N THR A 28 12.25 -3.25 -35.87
CA THR A 28 12.05 -4.40 -34.98
C THR A 28 12.64 -4.18 -33.61
N LEU A 29 13.83 -3.58 -33.50
CA LEU A 29 14.43 -3.22 -32.22
C LEU A 29 13.58 -2.19 -31.46
N LEU A 30 13.05 -1.18 -32.15
CA LEU A 30 12.12 -0.22 -31.55
C LEU A 30 10.82 -0.89 -31.09
N GLY A 31 10.26 -1.77 -31.91
CA GLY A 31 9.07 -2.55 -31.55
C GLY A 31 9.28 -3.37 -30.28
N ILE A 32 10.39 -4.09 -30.18
CA ILE A 32 10.75 -4.87 -28.97
C ILE A 32 10.91 -3.95 -27.76
N SER A 33 11.58 -2.81 -27.92
CA SER A 33 11.77 -1.85 -26.83
C SER A 33 10.44 -1.32 -26.29
N ILE A 34 9.50 -0.96 -27.18
CA ILE A 34 8.18 -0.44 -26.81
C ILE A 34 7.36 -1.52 -26.10
N THR A 35 7.35 -2.75 -26.61
CA THR A 35 6.66 -3.88 -25.98
C THR A 35 7.20 -4.13 -24.57
N LYS A 36 8.53 -4.15 -24.40
CA LYS A 36 9.16 -4.36 -23.10
C LYS A 36 8.78 -3.26 -22.10
N THR A 37 8.76 -2.00 -22.52
CA THR A 37 8.29 -0.89 -21.66
C THR A 37 6.84 -1.09 -21.25
N SER A 38 5.97 -1.46 -22.19
CA SER A 38 4.55 -1.68 -21.93
C SER A 38 4.32 -2.80 -20.93
N GLU A 39 5.07 -3.91 -21.02
CA GLU A 39 5.01 -5.01 -20.05
C GLU A 39 5.38 -4.56 -18.63
N VAL A 40 6.42 -3.74 -18.50
CA VAL A 40 6.83 -3.19 -17.20
C VAL A 40 5.76 -2.26 -16.64
N GLU A 41 5.19 -1.37 -17.44
CA GLU A 41 4.11 -0.48 -17.02
C GLU A 41 2.88 -1.25 -16.52
N VAL A 42 2.49 -2.33 -17.22
CA VAL A 42 1.37 -3.18 -16.79
C VAL A 42 1.67 -3.85 -15.45
N GLN A 43 2.89 -4.33 -15.23
CA GLN A 43 3.29 -4.91 -13.94
C GLN A 43 3.26 -3.88 -12.81
N VAL A 44 3.79 -2.67 -13.05
CA VAL A 44 3.78 -1.58 -12.07
C VAL A 44 2.34 -1.17 -11.75
N ALA A 45 1.50 -0.98 -12.75
CA ALA A 45 0.09 -0.63 -12.57
C ALA A 45 -0.69 -1.73 -11.81
N GLY A 46 -0.38 -3.00 -12.07
CA GLY A 46 -0.93 -4.15 -11.35
C GLY A 46 -0.57 -4.11 -9.86
N ASN A 47 0.71 -3.91 -9.54
CA ASN A 47 1.17 -3.79 -8.16
C ASN A 47 0.58 -2.57 -7.45
N GLU A 48 0.51 -1.41 -8.13
CA GLU A 48 -0.06 -0.19 -7.57
C GLU A 48 -1.57 -0.34 -7.28
N ARG A 49 -2.30 -1.07 -8.14
CA ARG A 49 -3.71 -1.40 -7.90
C ARG A 49 -3.88 -2.25 -6.65
N ILE A 50 -3.09 -3.31 -6.49
CA ILE A 50 -3.14 -4.18 -5.31
C ILE A 50 -2.81 -3.37 -4.05
N TYR A 51 -1.71 -2.62 -4.09
CA TYR A 51 -1.31 -1.77 -2.97
C TYR A 51 -2.40 -0.79 -2.53
N ARG A 52 -3.07 -0.13 -3.49
CA ARG A 52 -4.19 0.78 -3.18
C ARG A 52 -5.39 0.06 -2.56
N GLN A 53 -5.72 -1.13 -3.06
CA GLN A 53 -6.81 -1.94 -2.49
C GLN A 53 -6.52 -2.34 -1.04
N ASP A 54 -5.29 -2.80 -0.78
CA ASP A 54 -4.84 -3.20 0.55
C ASP A 54 -4.86 -2.00 1.52
N LEU A 55 -4.42 -0.83 1.05
CA LEU A 55 -4.44 0.40 1.84
C LEU A 55 -5.87 0.80 2.19
N TYR A 56 -6.79 0.84 1.23
CA TYR A 56 -8.19 1.17 1.48
C TYR A 56 -8.87 0.19 2.44
N ALA A 57 -8.54 -1.10 2.36
CA ALA A 57 -9.05 -2.09 3.30
C ALA A 57 -8.50 -1.87 4.72
N ALA A 58 -7.22 -1.54 4.86
CA ALA A 58 -6.61 -1.22 6.16
C ALA A 58 -7.16 0.10 6.75
N GLU A 59 -7.41 1.12 5.93
CA GLU A 59 -8.08 2.36 6.36
C GLU A 59 -9.51 2.09 6.81
N ALA A 60 -10.28 1.30 6.05
CA ALA A 60 -11.63 0.90 6.43
C ALA A 60 -11.63 0.17 7.78
N ALA A 61 -10.66 -0.71 8.03
CA ALA A 61 -10.50 -1.38 9.31
C ALA A 61 -10.22 -0.41 10.46
N ALA A 62 -9.35 0.59 10.24
CA ALA A 62 -9.07 1.60 11.25
C ALA A 62 -10.31 2.47 11.56
N LEU A 63 -11.07 2.88 10.54
CA LEU A 63 -12.30 3.66 10.71
C LEU A 63 -13.40 2.87 11.41
N ILE A 64 -13.57 1.61 11.05
CA ILE A 64 -14.53 0.71 11.73
C ILE A 64 -14.08 0.44 13.16
N GLY A 65 -12.77 0.33 13.41
CA GLY A 65 -12.21 0.27 14.76
C GLY A 65 -12.56 1.51 15.59
N ALA A 66 -12.49 2.70 15.00
CA ALA A 66 -12.88 3.95 15.66
C ALA A 66 -14.37 3.98 16.00
N GLN A 67 -15.21 3.55 15.05
CA GLN A 67 -16.64 3.44 15.27
C GLN A 67 -16.99 2.39 16.34
N THR A 68 -16.30 1.26 16.34
CA THR A 68 -16.50 0.19 17.33
C THR A 68 -16.10 0.67 18.71
N LEU A 69 -14.96 1.36 18.82
CA LEU A 69 -14.51 2.00 20.05
C LEU A 69 -15.55 3.01 20.56
N ALA A 70 -16.08 3.85 19.66
CA ALA A 70 -17.09 4.84 20.01
C ALA A 70 -18.42 4.26 20.49
N ASN A 71 -18.80 3.11 19.95
CA ASN A 71 -20.04 2.41 20.32
C ASN A 71 -19.88 1.51 21.54
N THR A 72 -18.65 1.25 22.00
CA THR A 72 -18.39 0.36 23.13
C THR A 72 -18.42 1.17 24.43
N SER A 73 -19.40 0.87 25.29
CA SER A 73 -19.45 1.38 26.66
C SER A 73 -18.58 0.53 27.60
N ASN A 74 -18.11 1.12 28.70
CA ASN A 74 -17.38 0.43 29.79
C ASN A 74 -15.98 -0.11 29.41
N LEU A 75 -15.21 0.68 28.67
CA LEU A 75 -13.85 0.32 28.24
C LEU A 75 -12.87 0.17 29.42
N GLU A 76 -13.12 0.82 30.56
CA GLU A 76 -12.26 0.77 31.74
C GLU A 76 -12.49 -0.50 32.60
N ASP A 77 -13.74 -0.94 32.74
CA ASP A 77 -14.10 -2.08 33.62
C ASP A 77 -13.94 -3.45 32.97
N ASN A 78 -14.19 -3.55 31.66
CA ASN A 78 -14.08 -4.80 30.91
C ASN A 78 -13.57 -4.53 29.49
N PRO A 79 -12.26 -4.28 29.33
CA PRO A 79 -11.70 -3.98 28.03
C PRO A 79 -11.86 -5.18 27.09
N PRO A 80 -12.41 -4.98 25.88
CA PRO A 80 -12.50 -6.05 24.89
C PRO A 80 -11.09 -6.47 24.45
N THR A 81 -10.94 -7.71 23.97
CA THR A 81 -9.62 -8.30 23.67
C THR A 81 -8.81 -7.50 22.65
N TRP A 82 -9.47 -6.84 21.71
CA TRP A 82 -8.84 -5.99 20.68
C TRP A 82 -8.37 -4.63 21.19
N LEU A 83 -8.77 -4.24 22.42
CA LEU A 83 -8.35 -3.01 23.09
C LEU A 83 -7.23 -3.33 24.07
N PHE A 84 -6.06 -2.76 23.83
CA PHE A 84 -4.93 -2.78 24.74
C PHE A 84 -5.00 -1.53 25.64
N PRO A 85 -5.42 -1.64 26.91
CA PRO A 85 -5.56 -0.49 27.79
C PRO A 85 -4.19 0.13 28.12
N PHE A 86 -4.19 1.38 28.56
CA PHE A 86 -2.97 2.04 29.02
C PHE A 86 -2.60 1.58 30.45
N PRO A 87 -1.32 1.28 30.74
CA PRO A 87 -0.19 1.20 29.81
C PRO A 87 -0.21 -0.13 29.04
N SER A 88 -0.11 -0.05 27.71
CA SER A 88 -0.31 -1.21 26.83
C SER A 88 0.94 -2.04 26.56
N GLY A 89 2.14 -1.46 26.74
CA GLY A 89 3.41 -2.09 26.39
C GLY A 89 3.59 -2.38 24.89
N VAL A 90 2.62 -2.01 24.04
CA VAL A 90 2.64 -2.26 22.59
C VAL A 90 3.62 -1.29 21.94
N THR A 91 4.63 -1.85 21.28
CA THR A 91 5.65 -1.07 20.55
C THR A 91 5.41 -1.12 19.05
N GLN A 92 6.06 -0.22 18.31
CA GLN A 92 6.01 -0.22 16.84
C GLN A 92 6.49 -1.56 16.24
N SER A 93 7.43 -2.25 16.89
CA SER A 93 7.91 -3.57 16.46
C SER A 93 6.77 -4.60 16.46
N ASN A 94 5.95 -4.61 17.53
CA ASN A 94 4.82 -5.53 17.62
C ASN A 94 3.80 -5.30 16.49
N ILE A 95 3.55 -4.03 16.15
CA ILE A 95 2.64 -3.66 15.06
C ILE A 95 3.16 -4.12 13.70
N THR A 96 4.45 -3.94 13.42
CA THR A 96 5.03 -4.25 12.09
C THR A 96 5.32 -5.73 11.87
N ASN A 97 5.43 -6.51 12.96
CA ASN A 97 5.74 -7.94 12.91
C ASN A 97 4.46 -8.74 12.65
N ASP A 98 4.45 -9.49 11.56
CA ASP A 98 3.28 -10.26 11.10
C ASP A 98 2.87 -11.34 12.10
N THR A 99 3.87 -12.03 12.62
CA THR A 99 3.77 -13.17 13.51
C THR A 99 3.65 -12.77 14.98
N ASP A 100 3.54 -11.47 15.26
CA ASP A 100 3.43 -11.01 16.63
C ASP A 100 2.05 -11.41 17.22
N PRO A 101 2.02 -12.00 18.43
CA PRO A 101 0.79 -12.47 19.04
C PRO A 101 -0.24 -11.37 19.29
N ILE A 102 0.13 -10.07 19.29
CA ILE A 102 -0.85 -8.98 19.45
C ILE A 102 -1.98 -9.04 18.42
N TRP A 103 -1.70 -9.55 17.21
CA TRP A 103 -2.69 -9.64 16.14
C TRP A 103 -3.67 -10.80 16.31
N THR A 104 -3.39 -11.74 17.22
CA THR A 104 -4.34 -12.80 17.63
C THR A 104 -5.58 -12.21 18.27
N ASN A 105 -5.42 -11.09 18.97
CA ASN A 105 -6.51 -10.40 19.66
C ASN A 105 -7.23 -9.38 18.75
N ALA A 106 -6.79 -9.23 17.50
CA ALA A 106 -7.37 -8.27 16.57
C ALA A 106 -8.81 -8.64 16.22
N GLN A 107 -9.69 -7.64 16.16
CA GLN A 107 -11.05 -7.84 15.71
C GLN A 107 -11.09 -7.82 14.18
N SER A 108 -11.66 -8.86 13.58
CA SER A 108 -11.92 -8.91 12.14
C SER A 108 -13.08 -7.99 11.77
N VAL A 109 -12.97 -7.37 10.59
CA VAL A 109 -13.96 -6.40 10.12
C VAL A 109 -15.02 -7.09 9.27
N THR A 110 -16.29 -6.92 9.63
CA THR A 110 -17.41 -7.44 8.84
C THR A 110 -17.53 -6.66 7.52
N GLY A 111 -17.56 -7.38 6.39
CA GLY A 111 -17.70 -6.78 5.06
C GLY A 111 -16.38 -6.42 4.36
N VAL A 112 -15.24 -6.51 5.05
CA VAL A 112 -13.90 -6.37 4.46
C VAL A 112 -13.07 -7.61 4.81
N PRO A 113 -12.99 -8.62 3.91
CA PRO A 113 -12.22 -9.83 4.17
C PRO A 113 -10.77 -9.51 4.48
N ASN A 114 -10.15 -10.29 5.37
CA ASN A 114 -8.74 -10.18 5.75
C ASN A 114 -8.31 -8.84 6.36
N ALA A 115 -9.27 -7.97 6.69
CA ALA A 115 -9.02 -6.73 7.38
C ALA A 115 -9.32 -6.89 8.88
N SER A 116 -8.41 -6.44 9.72
CA SER A 116 -8.54 -6.50 11.17
C SER A 116 -8.04 -5.22 11.81
N PHE A 117 -8.48 -4.95 13.04
CA PHE A 117 -8.01 -3.80 13.80
C PHE A 117 -7.69 -4.14 15.24
N ILE A 118 -6.80 -3.33 15.81
CA ILE A 118 -6.51 -3.27 17.24
C ILE A 118 -6.51 -1.81 17.68
N VAL A 119 -6.77 -1.60 18.95
CA VAL A 119 -6.78 -0.26 19.56
C VAL A 119 -5.84 -0.25 20.74
N VAL A 120 -5.01 0.78 20.83
CA VAL A 120 -4.02 0.97 21.89
C VAL A 120 -4.36 2.24 22.65
N GLY A 121 -4.59 2.14 23.95
CA GLY A 121 -4.75 3.30 24.82
C GLY A 121 -3.42 3.99 25.08
N GLU A 122 -3.36 5.29 24.88
CA GLU A 122 -2.20 6.14 25.16
C GLU A 122 -2.36 6.93 26.48
N GLY A 123 -3.49 6.71 27.17
CA GLY A 123 -3.82 7.38 28.43
C GLY A 123 -4.51 8.74 28.21
N VAL A 124 -4.38 9.63 29.20
CA VAL A 124 -4.96 10.97 29.17
C VAL A 124 -4.23 11.82 28.12
N ALA A 125 -4.98 12.49 27.26
CA ALA A 125 -4.42 13.32 26.20
C ALA A 125 -3.56 14.46 26.79
N SER A 126 -2.42 14.74 26.17
CA SER A 126 -1.58 15.89 26.56
C SER A 126 -2.42 17.17 26.50
N PHE A 127 -2.33 18.00 27.55
CA PHE A 127 -3.16 19.19 27.80
C PHE A 127 -4.63 18.96 28.19
N ALA A 128 -5.05 17.72 28.45
CA ALA A 128 -6.36 17.50 29.08
C ALA A 128 -6.37 18.02 30.53
N SER A 129 -7.53 18.49 30.96
CA SER A 129 -7.71 18.95 32.33
C SER A 129 -7.57 17.78 33.30
N LEU A 130 -6.74 17.93 34.34
CA LEU A 130 -6.65 16.99 35.47
C LEU A 130 -7.73 17.28 36.53
N ASP A 131 -8.63 18.20 36.24
CA ASP A 131 -9.74 18.55 37.11
C ASP A 131 -10.78 17.41 37.06
N MET A 132 -10.95 16.72 38.18
CA MET A 132 -11.90 15.59 38.32
C MET A 132 -13.37 16.03 38.18
N THR A 133 -13.64 17.34 38.07
CA THR A 133 -14.97 17.91 37.86
C THR A 133 -15.33 18.06 36.37
N ARG A 134 -14.37 17.89 35.46
CA ARG A 134 -14.57 18.03 34.01
C ARG A 134 -14.28 16.73 33.29
N SER A 135 -14.94 16.56 32.15
CA SER A 135 -14.71 15.44 31.24
C SER A 135 -13.23 15.37 30.84
N THR A 136 -12.60 14.22 31.07
CA THR A 136 -11.19 13.98 30.73
C THR A 136 -11.11 13.41 29.31
N VAL A 137 -10.19 13.94 28.51
CA VAL A 137 -9.99 13.48 27.14
C VAL A 137 -8.96 12.35 27.14
N TYR A 138 -9.38 11.16 26.74
CA TYR A 138 -8.51 10.01 26.53
C TYR A 138 -8.05 9.92 25.07
N GLN A 139 -6.79 9.55 24.88
CA GLN A 139 -6.21 9.34 23.57
C GLN A 139 -6.05 7.84 23.30
N TYR A 140 -6.53 7.43 22.13
CA TYR A 140 -6.40 6.07 21.61
C TYR A 140 -5.71 6.11 20.25
N THR A 141 -4.91 5.10 19.98
CA THR A 141 -4.31 4.86 18.67
C THR A 141 -4.93 3.60 18.09
N ILE A 142 -5.52 3.70 16.91
CA ILE A 142 -6.17 2.59 16.23
C ILE A 142 -5.26 2.14 15.09
N TYR A 143 -4.98 0.85 15.03
CA TYR A 143 -4.24 0.24 13.95
C TYR A 143 -5.18 -0.65 13.14
N GLY A 144 -5.46 -0.23 11.91
CA GLY A 144 -6.12 -1.07 10.91
C GLY A 144 -5.07 -1.82 10.11
N ARG A 145 -5.32 -3.09 9.82
CA ARG A 145 -4.41 -3.96 9.09
C ARG A 145 -5.19 -4.72 8.03
N TYR A 146 -4.55 -4.89 6.88
CA TYR A 146 -4.97 -5.81 5.84
C TYR A 146 -3.85 -6.80 5.55
N LEU A 147 -4.19 -8.09 5.48
CA LEU A 147 -3.24 -9.16 5.19
C LEU A 147 -3.80 -10.08 4.10
N ASP A 148 -3.27 -10.01 2.89
CA ASP A 148 -3.53 -11.01 1.85
C ASP A 148 -2.20 -11.66 1.42
N SER A 149 -2.30 -12.81 0.78
CA SER A 149 -1.20 -13.53 0.12
C SER A 149 -0.35 -12.68 -0.83
N ARG A 150 -0.88 -11.52 -1.28
CA ARG A 150 -0.28 -10.63 -2.27
C ARG A 150 0.29 -9.34 -1.68
N GLY A 151 0.04 -9.03 -0.42
CA GLY A 151 0.42 -7.74 0.15
C GLY A 151 -0.07 -7.52 1.58
N ARG A 152 0.56 -6.55 2.24
CA ARG A 152 0.22 -6.14 3.61
C ARG A 152 0.24 -4.64 3.71
N SER A 153 -0.83 -4.09 4.27
CA SER A 153 -0.95 -2.67 4.59
C SER A 153 -1.39 -2.50 6.03
N ILE A 154 -0.76 -1.56 6.73
CA ILE A 154 -1.12 -1.19 8.11
C ILE A 154 -1.29 0.32 8.15
N VAL A 155 -2.39 0.76 8.73
CA VAL A 155 -2.77 2.16 8.86
C VAL A 155 -2.91 2.48 10.34
N LYS A 156 -2.29 3.59 10.76
CA LYS A 156 -2.39 4.13 12.11
C LYS A 156 -3.28 5.36 12.10
N VAL A 157 -4.31 5.37 12.94
CA VAL A 157 -5.23 6.50 13.11
C VAL A 157 -5.25 6.89 14.58
N GLY A 158 -5.00 8.18 14.88
CA GLY A 158 -5.18 8.72 16.23
C GLY A 158 -6.64 9.08 16.46
N TYR A 159 -7.18 8.66 17.60
CA TYR A 159 -8.55 8.93 18.01
C TYR A 159 -8.59 9.51 19.43
N ARG A 160 -9.45 10.51 19.66
CA ARG A 160 -9.60 11.17 20.95
C ARG A 160 -11.05 11.12 21.37
N MET A 161 -11.30 10.67 22.59
CA MET A 161 -12.63 10.61 23.19
C MET A 161 -12.65 11.43 24.47
N ALA A 162 -13.71 12.20 24.67
CA ALA A 162 -13.97 12.89 25.94
C ALA A 162 -14.99 12.04 26.72
N TYR A 163 -14.66 11.67 27.94
CA TYR A 163 -15.55 10.98 28.90
C TYR A 163 -15.86 11.87 30.08
#